data_AF-A0A1J1JBA9-F1
#
_entry.id   AF-A0A1J1JBA9-F1
#
_cell.length_a   1.000
_cell.length_b   1.000
_cell.length_c   1.000
_cell.angle_alpha   90.00
_cell.angle_beta   90.00
_cell.angle_gamma   90.00
#
_symmetry.space_group_name_H-M   'P 1'
#
loop_
_entity.id
_entity.type
_entity.pdbx_description
1 polymer ?
#
loop_
_entity_poly.entity_id
_entity_poly.type
_entity_poly.pdbx_seq_one_letter_code
_entity_poly.pdbx_strand_id
1 'polypeptide(L)' 'MKEYQQNGVGLGWLIDPIQKKVEIYRINQPVEILQNHAQLSGENILKGFILDLNPIFNLNN' A
#
# COMPACT_ATOMS: atom_id res chain seq x y z
N MET A 1 -8.74 -5.59 -5.60
CA MET A 1 -7.71 -4.77 -6.27
C MET A 1 -7.81 -4.76 -7.79
N LYS A 2 -8.05 -5.91 -8.44
CA LYS A 2 -8.22 -5.98 -9.91
C LYS A 2 -9.23 -4.99 -10.49
N GLU A 3 -10.43 -4.86 -9.90
CA GLU A 3 -11.47 -3.91 -10.36
C GLU A 3 -10.98 -2.45 -10.33
N TYR A 4 -10.30 -2.03 -9.26
CA TYR A 4 -9.71 -0.69 -9.15
C TYR A 4 -8.64 -0.44 -10.22
N GLN A 5 -7.78 -1.43 -10.50
CA GLN A 5 -6.78 -1.32 -11.57
C GLN A 5 -7.44 -1.24 -12.96
N GLN A 6 -8.50 -2.01 -13.20
CA GLN A 6 -9.27 -1.97 -14.44
C GLN A 6 -9.95 -0.61 -14.64
N ASN A 7 -10.32 0.07 -13.56
CA ASN A 7 -10.88 1.41 -13.58
C ASN A 7 -9.81 2.53 -13.54
N GLY A 8 -8.52 2.20 -13.70
CA GLY A 8 -7.46 3.19 -13.89
C GLY A 8 -6.90 3.82 -12.61
N VAL A 9 -7.03 3.16 -11.45
CA VAL A 9 -6.38 3.62 -10.21
C VAL A 9 -4.85 3.61 -10.36
N GLY A 10 -4.23 4.76 -10.13
CA GLY A 10 -2.78 4.98 -10.29
C GLY A 10 -1.91 4.34 -9.21
N LEU A 11 -2.37 4.33 -7.96
CA LEU A 11 -1.70 3.74 -6.81
C LEU A 11 -2.75 3.16 -5.85
N GLY A 12 -2.57 1.90 -5.45
CA GLY A 12 -3.43 1.25 -4.47
C GLY A 12 -2.63 0.39 -3.51
N TRP A 13 -3.03 0.35 -2.25
CA TRP A 13 -2.44 -0.48 -1.21
C TRP A 13 -3.47 -1.46 -0.65
N LEU A 14 -3.11 -2.74 -0.63
CA LEU A 14 -3.79 -3.72 0.20
C LEU A 14 -2.92 -3.97 1.43
N ILE A 15 -3.37 -3.50 2.58
CA ILE A 15 -2.66 -3.62 3.85
C ILE A 15 -3.25 -4.81 4.61
N ASP A 16 -2.42 -5.80 4.93
CA ASP A 16 -2.73 -6.92 5.81
C ASP A 16 -2.02 -6.72 7.16
N PRO A 17 -2.73 -6.21 8.19
CA PRO A 17 -2.12 -5.92 9.49
C PRO A 17 -1.72 -7.18 10.26
N ILE A 18 -2.41 -8.31 10.04
CA ILE A 18 -2.15 -9.57 10.75
C ILE A 18 -0.81 -10.14 10.27
N GLN A 19 -0.59 -10.14 8.96
CA GLN A 19 0.67 -10.59 8.37
C GLN A 19 1.74 -9.50 8.32
N LYS A 20 1.42 -8.24 8.69
CA LYS A 20 2.29 -7.06 8.50
C LYS A 20 2.84 -6.99 7.08
N LYS A 21 1.94 -7.19 6.11
CA LYS A 21 2.24 -7.26 4.68
C LYS A 21 1.48 -6.16 3.95
N VAL A 22 2.11 -5.56 2.95
CA VAL A 22 1.47 -4.62 2.04
C VAL A 22 1.69 -5.07 0.62
N GLU A 23 0.61 -5.12 -0.15
CA GLU A 23 0.68 -5.26 -1.60
C GLU A 23 0.44 -3.91 -2.25
N ILE A 24 1.35 -3.48 -3.12
CA ILE A 24 1.30 -2.21 -3.83
C ILE A 24 0.94 -2.47 -5.29
N TYR A 25 -0.12 -1.81 -5.73
CA TYR A 25 -0.68 -1.92 -7.06
C TYR A 25 -0.46 -0.61 -7.80
N ARG A 26 0.16 -0.69 -8.98
CA ARG A 26 0.34 0.46 -9.89
C ARG A 26 -0.16 0.08 -11.28
N ILE A 27 -0.43 1.09 -12.11
CA ILE A 27 -0.81 0.88 -13.51
C ILE A 27 0.36 0.24 -14.25
N ASN A 28 0.07 -0.82 -15.02
CA ASN A 28 1.03 -1.51 -15.89
C ASN A 28 2.30 -2.02 -15.20
N GLN A 29 2.24 -2.27 -13.89
CA GLN A 29 3.35 -2.84 -13.13
C GLN A 29 2.90 -4.10 -12.38
N PRO A 30 3.81 -5.05 -12.15
CA PRO A 30 3.53 -6.18 -11.28
C PRO A 30 3.23 -5.68 -9.85
N VAL A 31 2.47 -6.49 -9.11
CA VAL A 31 2.21 -6.23 -7.69
C VAL A 31 3.54 -6.33 -6.93
N GLU A 32 3.87 -5.28 -6.19
CA GLU A 32 5.00 -5.27 -5.27
C GLU A 32 4.53 -5.68 -3.88
N ILE A 33 5.30 -6.53 -3.21
CA ILE A 33 4.97 -7.02 -1.87
C ILE A 33 6.03 -6.53 -0.90
N LEU A 34 5.61 -5.78 0.11
CA LEU A 34 6.45 -5.35 1.22
C LEU A 34 6.06 -6.10 2.49
N GLN A 35 7.08 -6.58 3.20
CA GLN A 35 6.93 -7.31 4.46
C GLN A 35 7.55 -6.49 5.59
N ASN A 36 6.85 -6.40 6.74
CA ASN A 36 7.32 -5.70 7.95
C ASN A 36 7.79 -4.25 7.72
N HIS A 37 7.21 -3.55 6.74
CA HIS A 37 7.54 -2.15 6.44
C HIS A 37 6.74 -1.19 7.32
N ALA A 38 7.39 -0.13 7.83
CA ALA A 38 6.74 0.83 8.72
C ALA A 38 6.08 2.00 7.98
N GLN A 39 6.45 2.26 6.72
CA GLN A 39 6.00 3.45 5.99
C GLN A 39 5.76 3.15 4.51
N LEU A 40 4.82 3.86 3.90
CA LEU A 40 4.56 3.84 2.45
C LEU A 40 4.63 5.25 1.88
N SER A 41 5.28 5.41 0.73
CA SER A 41 5.32 6.67 -0.01
C SER A 41 4.15 6.75 -0.98
N GLY A 42 3.53 7.92 -1.07
CA GLY A 42 2.57 8.27 -2.12
C GLY A 42 3.17 8.41 -3.53
N GLU A 43 4.50 8.28 -3.66
CA GLU A 43 5.25 8.33 -4.91
C GLU A 43 5.00 9.63 -5.70
N ASN A 44 4.98 9.54 -7.03
CA ASN A 44 4.67 10.66 -7.91
C ASN A 44 3.16 10.97 -7.99
N ILE A 45 2.30 10.07 -7.50
CA ILE A 45 0.84 10.20 -7.52
C ILE A 45 0.37 11.14 -6.39
N LEU A 46 0.85 10.91 -5.18
CA LEU A 46 0.59 11.72 -3.99
C LEU A 46 1.94 12.27 -3.49
N LYS A 47 2.46 13.27 -4.21
CA LYS A 47 3.80 13.82 -3.95
C LYS A 47 3.95 14.30 -2.51
N GLY A 48 4.98 13.80 -1.83
CA GLY A 48 5.31 14.17 -0.44
C GLY A 48 4.45 13.50 0.63
N PHE A 49 3.47 12.69 0.24
CA PHE A 49 2.67 11.92 1.19
C PHE A 49 3.44 10.70 1.68
N ILE A 50 3.49 10.51 3.00
CA ILE A 50 4.00 9.30 3.65
C ILE A 50 2.92 8.78 4.60
N LEU A 51 2.51 7.52 4.43
CA LEU A 51 1.65 6.82 5.37
C LEU A 51 2.51 6.07 6.39
N ASP A 52 2.33 6.38 7.67
CA ASP A 52 2.86 5.57 8.78
C ASP A 52 1.92 4.37 9.03
N LEU A 53 2.48 3.16 8.93
CA LEU A 53 1.74 1.90 9.11
C LEU A 53 1.73 1.43 10.57
N ASN A 54 2.54 2.02 11.47
CA ASN A 54 2.59 1.60 12.87
C ASN A 54 1.22 1.64 13.56
N PRO A 55 0.37 2.66 13.37
CA PRO A 55 -0.96 2.67 13.97
C PRO A 55 -1.86 1.55 13.45
N ILE A 56 -1.69 1.14 12.18
CA ILE A 56 -2.51 0.11 11.53
C ILE A 56 -2.05 -1.28 11.98
N PHE A 57 -0.74 -1.52 12.08
CA PHE A 57 -0.18 -2.81 12.46
C PHE A 57 -0.29 -3.13 13.96
N ASN A 58 -0.57 -2.14 14.80
CA ASN A 58 -0.61 -2.29 16.25
C ASN A 58 -2.00 -1.96 16.84
N LEU A 59 -3.08 -2.13 16.07
CA LEU A 59 -4.47 -1.79 16.46
C LEU A 59 -5.00 -2.49 17.74
N ASN A 60 -4.24 -3.42 18.34
CA ASN A 60 -4.65 -4.21 19.51
C ASN A 60 -3.63 -4.19 20.68
N ASN A 61 -2.81 -3.14 20.78
CA ASN A 61 -1.93 -2.94 21.95
C ASN A 61 -2.48 -1.88 22.91
#